data_AF-V9WAB6-F1
#
_entry.id   AF-V9WAB6-F1
#
_cell.length_a   1.000
_cell.length_b   1.000
_cell.length_c   1.000
_cell.angle_alpha   90.00
_cell.angle_beta   90.00
_cell.angle_gamma   90.00
#
_symmetry.space_group_name_H-M   'P 1'
#
loop_
_entity.id
_entity.type
_entity.pdbx_description
1 polymer ?
#
loop_
_entity_poly.entity_id
_entity_poly.type
_entity_poly.pdbx_seq_one_letter_code
_entity_poly.pdbx_strand_id
1 'polypeptide(L)'
;MDAVQIAKANGDLIICLTNHARSPITHHADVVLLAAAKETPLQGGAFSSKLAQIHVMDILSTAIAIRQKDHTYTALEKTAKSVLDKLY
;
A
#
# COMPACT_ATOMS: atom_id res chain seq x y z
N MET A 1 -15.65 -7.97 2.33
CA MET A 1 -15.08 -7.75 3.68
C MET A 1 -14.43 -9.02 4.21
N ASP A 2 -14.76 -10.16 3.61
CA ASP A 2 -14.36 -11.50 4.00
C ASP A 2 -12.85 -11.65 4.14
N ALA A 3 -12.06 -11.12 3.18
CA ALA A 3 -10.60 -11.17 3.27
C ALA A 3 -10.02 -10.48 4.52
N VAL A 4 -10.55 -9.31 4.89
CA VAL A 4 -10.10 -8.56 6.08
C VAL A 4 -10.52 -9.28 7.36
N GLN A 5 -11.71 -9.88 7.37
CA GLN A 5 -12.19 -10.67 8.51
C GLN A 5 -11.37 -11.95 8.71
N ILE A 6 -11.02 -12.66 7.62
CA ILE A 6 -10.15 -13.83 7.67
C ILE A 6 -8.77 -13.45 8.19
N ALA A 7 -8.16 -12.38 7.65
CA ALA A 7 -6.87 -11.88 8.13
C ALA A 7 -6.93 -11.52 9.63
N LYS A 8 -8.02 -10.88 10.08
CA LYS A 8 -8.21 -10.55 11.50
C LYS A 8 -8.33 -11.80 12.36
N ALA A 9 -9.08 -12.81 11.91
CA ALA A 9 -9.24 -14.08 12.61
C ALA A 9 -7.91 -14.84 12.72
N ASN A 10 -7.01 -14.66 11.76
CA ASN A 10 -5.66 -15.25 11.77
C ASN A 10 -4.65 -14.45 12.60
N GLY A 11 -5.02 -13.26 13.11
CA GLY A 11 -4.13 -12.40 13.89
C GLY A 11 -3.13 -11.59 13.05
N ASP A 12 -3.37 -11.44 11.75
CA ASP A 12 -2.52 -10.64 10.87
C ASP A 12 -2.64 -9.14 11.17
N LEU A 13 -1.54 -8.40 10.97
CA LEU A 13 -1.54 -6.93 11.02
C LEU A 13 -2.26 -6.37 9.78
N ILE A 14 -3.29 -5.56 10.00
CA ILE A 14 -4.10 -4.98 8.92
C ILE A 14 -3.78 -3.49 8.78
N ILE A 15 -3.22 -3.12 7.62
CA ILE A 15 -2.99 -1.72 7.23
C ILE A 15 -4.02 -1.34 6.16
N CYS A 16 -4.85 -0.34 6.45
CA CYS A 16 -5.85 0.18 5.52
C CYS A 16 -5.38 1.46 4.85
N LEU A 17 -5.24 1.46 3.52
CA LEU A 17 -5.01 2.64 2.71
C LEU A 17 -6.34 3.15 2.14
N THR A 18 -6.77 4.36 2.50
CA THR A 18 -8.05 4.89 2.05
C THR A 18 -8.07 6.43 1.99
N ASN A 19 -8.95 6.99 1.17
CA ASN A 19 -9.28 8.43 1.20
C ASN A 19 -10.42 8.74 2.19
N HIS A 20 -11.07 7.71 2.74
CA HIS A 20 -12.30 7.83 3.53
C HIS A 20 -12.06 7.41 4.98
N ALA A 21 -11.72 8.38 5.84
CA ALA A 21 -11.43 8.13 7.25
C ALA A 21 -12.59 7.43 8.02
N ARG A 22 -13.84 7.60 7.57
CA ARG A 22 -15.03 7.02 8.18
C ARG A 22 -15.56 5.78 7.45
N SER A 23 -14.79 5.22 6.52
CA SER A 23 -15.21 4.00 5.81
C SER A 23 -15.30 2.81 6.79
N PRO A 24 -16.32 1.94 6.71
CA PRO A 24 -16.46 0.80 7.62
C PRO A 24 -15.23 -0.10 7.75
N ILE A 25 -14.41 -0.19 6.69
CA ILE A 25 -13.18 -0.99 6.68
C ILE A 25 -12.14 -0.50 7.71
N THR A 26 -12.15 0.79 8.08
CA THR A 26 -11.17 1.34 9.03
C THR A 26 -11.36 0.79 10.44
N HIS A 27 -12.57 0.33 10.80
CA HIS A 27 -12.83 -0.31 12.11
C HIS A 27 -12.15 -1.67 12.26
N HIS A 28 -11.75 -2.30 11.17
CA HIS A 28 -11.09 -3.60 11.19
C HIS A 28 -9.57 -3.50 11.02
N ALA A 29 -9.03 -2.28 10.81
CA ALA A 29 -7.61 -2.05 10.58
C ALA A 29 -6.87 -1.71 11.88
N ASP A 30 -5.62 -2.16 11.98
CA ASP A 30 -4.70 -1.79 13.07
C ASP A 30 -4.02 -0.44 12.78
N VAL A 31 -3.78 -0.15 11.49
CA VAL A 31 -3.23 1.13 11.03
C VAL A 31 -4.07 1.65 9.87
N VAL A 32 -4.42 2.94 9.90
CA VAL A 32 -5.12 3.62 8.81
C VAL A 32 -4.19 4.65 8.18
N LEU A 33 -3.83 4.44 6.92
CA LEU A 33 -3.10 5.39 6.08
C LEU A 33 -4.11 6.17 5.24
N LEU A 34 -4.26 7.46 5.55
CA LEU A 34 -5.14 8.34 4.79
C LEU A 34 -4.39 8.96 3.62
N ALA A 35 -4.87 8.71 2.40
CA ALA A 35 -4.37 9.40 1.21
C ALA A 35 -5.04 10.78 1.09
N ALA A 36 -4.25 11.79 0.68
CA ALA A 36 -4.65 13.19 0.66
C ALA A 36 -5.48 13.56 -0.59
N ALA A 37 -6.47 12.74 -0.95
CA ALA A 37 -7.41 13.03 -2.03
C ALA A 37 -8.84 13.01 -1.50
N LYS A 38 -9.52 14.16 -1.56
CA LYS A 38 -10.93 14.24 -1.18
C LYS A 38 -11.80 13.69 -2.30
N GLU A 39 -12.25 12.45 -2.17
CA GLU A 39 -13.23 11.86 -3.07
C GLU A 39 -14.67 12.17 -2.63
N THR A 40 -15.47 12.69 -3.55
CA THR A 40 -16.93 12.63 -3.41
C THR A 40 -17.43 11.24 -3.83
N PRO A 41 -18.64 10.81 -3.41
CA PRO A 41 -19.18 9.51 -3.79
C PRO A 41 -19.24 9.26 -5.31
N LEU A 42 -19.40 10.30 -6.12
CA LEU A 42 -19.44 10.22 -7.58
C LEU A 42 -18.05 10.20 -8.24
N GLN A 43 -17.00 10.49 -7.45
CA GLN A 43 -15.60 10.49 -7.89
C GLN A 43 -14.86 9.24 -7.42
N GLY A 44 -15.57 8.22 -6.95
CA GLY A 44 -14.97 6.94 -6.56
C GLY A 44 -14.11 6.39 -7.71
N GLY A 45 -12.82 6.27 -7.46
CA GLY A 45 -11.86 5.81 -8.46
C GLY A 45 -11.37 6.89 -9.43
N ALA A 46 -11.51 8.16 -9.07
CA ALA A 46 -10.87 9.26 -9.78
C ALA A 46 -9.34 9.05 -9.84
N PHE A 47 -8.74 9.55 -10.92
CA PHE A 47 -7.30 9.38 -11.14
C PHE A 47 -6.47 10.05 -10.03
N SER A 48 -6.88 11.23 -9.58
CA SER A 48 -6.25 11.95 -8.46
C SER A 48 -6.20 11.11 -7.18
N SER A 49 -7.24 10.35 -6.91
CA SER A 49 -7.36 9.46 -5.75
C SER A 49 -6.40 8.29 -5.80
N LYS A 50 -6.33 7.64 -6.97
CA LYS A 50 -5.36 6.56 -7.21
C LYS A 50 -3.93 7.07 -7.14
N LEU A 51 -3.66 8.27 -7.69
CA LEU A 51 -2.34 8.89 -7.64
C LEU A 51 -1.92 9.18 -6.19
N ALA A 52 -2.81 9.71 -5.37
CA ALA A 52 -2.54 9.95 -3.94
C ALA A 52 -2.23 8.64 -3.20
N GLN A 53 -2.98 7.57 -3.47
CA GLN A 53 -2.72 6.25 -2.88
C GLN A 53 -1.38 5.65 -3.32
N ILE A 54 -1.04 5.72 -4.61
CA ILE A 54 0.27 5.28 -5.13
C ILE A 54 1.40 6.08 -4.49
N HIS A 55 1.23 7.40 -4.31
CA HIS A 55 2.23 8.22 -3.66
C HIS A 55 2.47 7.83 -2.18
N VAL A 56 1.40 7.50 -1.44
CA VAL A 56 1.54 6.97 -0.07
C VAL A 56 2.30 5.63 -0.07
N MET A 57 2.07 4.76 -1.05
CA MET A 57 2.82 3.51 -1.19
C MET A 57 4.31 3.76 -1.50
N ASP A 58 4.61 4.74 -2.34
CA ASP A 58 5.99 5.14 -2.67
C ASP A 58 6.74 5.67 -1.44
N ILE A 59 6.10 6.50 -0.62
CA ILE A 59 6.65 6.98 0.64
C ILE A 59 6.94 5.81 1.58
N LEU A 60 6.00 4.85 1.71
CA LEU A 60 6.18 3.68 2.57
C LEU A 60 7.35 2.81 2.09
N SER A 61 7.43 2.54 0.78
CA SER A 61 8.51 1.79 0.16
C SER A 61 9.86 2.46 0.41
N THR A 62 9.94 3.78 0.21
CA THR A 62 11.14 4.58 0.45
C THR A 62 11.56 4.55 1.92
N ALA A 63 10.61 4.69 2.85
CA ALA A 63 10.89 4.62 4.28
C ALA A 63 11.44 3.24 4.69
N ILE A 64 10.91 2.15 4.10
CA ILE A 64 11.43 0.79 4.30
C ILE A 64 12.85 0.69 3.74
N ALA A 65 13.08 1.18 2.52
CA ALA A 65 14.38 1.16 1.87
C ALA A 65 15.48 1.88 2.67
N ILE A 66 15.14 3.03 3.25
CA ILE A 66 16.07 3.80 4.10
C ILE A 66 16.40 3.04 5.39
N ARG A 67 15.42 2.36 5.99
CA ARG A 67 15.56 1.63 7.26
C ARG A 67 16.21 0.26 7.12
N GLN A 68 16.08 -0.39 5.97
CA GLN A 68 16.51 -1.77 5.73
C GLN A 68 17.42 -1.87 4.50
N LYS A 69 18.42 -0.97 4.40
CA LYS A 69 19.26 -0.78 3.22
C LYS A 69 19.80 -2.09 2.62
N ASP A 70 20.44 -2.94 3.43
CA ASP A 70 21.07 -4.17 2.95
C ASP A 70 20.04 -5.16 2.38
N HIS A 71 18.93 -5.36 3.10
CA HIS A 71 17.84 -6.22 2.65
C HIS A 71 17.20 -5.69 1.36
N THR A 72 16.97 -4.38 1.29
CA THR A 72 16.44 -3.73 0.09
C THR A 72 17.39 -3.86 -1.09
N TYR A 73 18.70 -3.70 -0.89
CA TYR A 73 19.69 -3.87 -1.95
C TYR A 73 19.66 -5.30 -2.51
N THR A 74 19.68 -6.32 -1.66
CA THR A 74 19.58 -7.72 -2.10
C THR A 74 18.27 -8.01 -2.86
N ALA A 75 17.15 -7.48 -2.38
CA ALA A 75 15.85 -7.64 -3.05
C ALA A 75 15.82 -6.96 -4.43
N LEU A 76 16.35 -5.74 -4.54
CA LEU A 76 16.47 -5.02 -5.81
C LEU A 76 17.36 -5.76 -6.80
N GLU A 77 18.52 -6.25 -6.36
CA GLU A 77 19.44 -7.00 -7.21
C GLU A 77 18.78 -8.29 -7.74
N LYS A 78 18.10 -9.04 -6.86
CA LYS A 78 17.41 -10.29 -7.23
C LYS A 78 16.31 -10.05 -8.26
N THR A 79 15.49 -9.02 -8.06
CA THR A 79 14.38 -8.70 -8.98
C THR A 79 14.90 -8.17 -10.32
N ALA A 80 15.91 -7.31 -10.33
CA ALA A 80 16.56 -6.83 -11.56
C ALA A 80 17.16 -7.98 -12.37
N LYS A 81 17.90 -8.88 -11.72
CA LYS A 81 18.49 -10.07 -12.39
C LYS A 81 17.45 -10.96 -13.06
N SER A 82 16.24 -11.06 -12.51
CA SER A 82 15.17 -11.91 -13.04
C SER A 82 14.60 -11.43 -14.39
N VAL A 83 14.93 -10.21 -14.82
CA VAL A 83 14.45 -9.61 -16.07
C VAL A 83 15.58 -9.16 -17.01
N LEU A 84 16.85 -9.29 -16.61
CA LEU A 84 18.00 -8.87 -17.44
C LEU A 84 18.01 -9.54 -18.82
N ASP A 85 17.73 -10.85 -18.88
CA ASP A 85 17.70 -11.62 -20.13
C ASP A 85 16.52 -11.27 -21.05
N LYS A 86 15.59 -10.42 -20.60
CA LYS A 86 14.44 -9.94 -21.41
C LYS A 86 14.66 -8.53 -21.95
N LEU A 87 15.71 -7.84 -21.52
CA LEU A 87 16.06 -6.50 -21.95
C LEU A 87 17.01 -6.50 -23.17
N TYR A 88 17.54 -7.68 -23.53
CA TYR A 88 18.35 -7.97 -24.71
C TYR A 88 17.76 -9.14 -25.47
#